data_AF-A0A7V6MUN1-F1
#
_entry.id   AF-A0A7V6MUN1-F1
#
_cell.length_a   1.000
_cell.length_b   1.000
_cell.length_c   1.000
_cell.angle_alpha   90.00
_cell.angle_beta   90.00
_cell.angle_gamma   90.00
#
_symmetry.space_group_name_H-M   'P 1'
#
loop_
_entity.id
_entity.type
_entity.pdbx_description
1 polymer ?
#
loop_
_entity_poly.entity_id
_entity_poly.type
_entity_poly.pdbx_seq_one_letter_code
_entity_poly.pdbx_strand_id
1 'polypeptide(L)'
;MQNEEQISFGDVEAHYYVDLSKYYVYAHKNHFVHETIMEFNDFKSMLRKKADKPYYVPNQEELLKYSDPNYYEKPKQYHDLYKYSRKHFFAGDDEKAELLCENIMWKCRDDFNIQKVFDLFNIFEVNFKDEKQVNEVMQMVTELANNVRLWENNGHTPNEIFEKFEKPNLRPLPDEPFEFDAAEMKIGNKVGRNDPCPCGSGKKYKKCCLGKDERK
;
A
#
# COMPACT_ATOMS: atom_id res chain seq x y z
N MET A 1 20.14 -11.95 4.47
CA MET A 1 20.57 -10.86 3.56
C MET A 1 21.58 -11.50 2.60
N GLN A 2 21.46 -11.28 1.28
CA GLN A 2 22.33 -11.95 0.30
C GLN A 2 23.82 -11.61 0.47
N ASN A 3 24.13 -10.53 1.21
CA ASN A 3 25.49 -10.17 1.60
C ASN A 3 25.56 -10.20 3.13
N GLU A 4 26.38 -11.10 3.68
CA GLU A 4 26.72 -11.14 5.10
C GLU A 4 27.70 -10.01 5.48
N GLU A 5 28.50 -9.56 4.51
CA GLU A 5 29.37 -8.39 4.63
C GLU A 5 28.65 -7.14 4.08
N GLN A 6 28.61 -6.08 4.88
CA GLN A 6 28.14 -4.79 4.40
C GLN A 6 29.17 -4.21 3.44
N ILE A 7 28.73 -3.92 2.21
CA ILE A 7 29.54 -3.21 1.21
C ILE A 7 29.89 -1.84 1.80
N SER A 8 31.18 -1.53 1.90
CA SER A 8 31.63 -0.24 2.41
C SER A 8 31.40 0.86 1.38
N PHE A 9 31.34 2.12 1.82
CA PHE A 9 31.28 3.26 0.89
C PHE A 9 32.44 3.24 -0.11
N GLY A 10 33.64 2.81 0.32
CA GLY A 10 34.82 2.64 -0.53
C GLY A 10 34.68 1.52 -1.57
N ASP A 11 33.95 0.44 -1.26
CA ASP A 11 33.69 -0.64 -2.21
C ASP A 11 32.70 -0.20 -3.29
N VAL A 12 31.69 0.59 -2.91
CA VAL A 12 30.81 1.23 -3.89
C VAL A 12 31.66 2.16 -4.76
N GLU A 13 32.48 3.04 -4.16
CA GLU A 13 33.37 3.99 -4.85
C GLU A 13 34.41 3.31 -5.78
N ALA A 14 34.87 2.11 -5.46
CA ALA A 14 35.77 1.33 -6.32
C ALA A 14 35.08 0.79 -7.58
N HIS A 15 33.76 0.61 -7.54
CA HIS A 15 32.93 0.21 -8.69
C HIS A 15 32.27 1.41 -9.40
N TYR A 16 32.51 2.64 -8.94
CA TYR A 16 31.88 3.92 -9.34
C TYR A 16 32.37 4.49 -10.69
N TYR A 17 32.71 3.63 -11.64
CA TYR A 17 32.82 4.05 -13.05
C TYR A 17 31.49 3.92 -13.81
N VAL A 18 30.43 3.45 -13.14
CA VAL A 18 29.09 3.45 -13.72
C VAL A 18 28.44 4.80 -13.45
N ASP A 19 28.39 5.62 -14.49
CA ASP A 19 27.53 6.80 -14.52
C ASP A 19 26.06 6.38 -14.42
N LEU A 20 25.54 6.38 -13.19
CA LEU A 20 24.16 5.99 -12.87
C LEU A 20 23.13 6.98 -13.46
N SER A 21 23.55 8.17 -13.90
CA SER A 21 22.65 9.11 -14.57
C SER A 21 22.11 8.56 -15.89
N LYS A 22 22.83 7.63 -16.53
CA LYS A 22 22.34 6.89 -17.72
C LYS A 22 21.12 6.02 -17.43
N TYR A 23 20.91 5.67 -16.16
CA TYR A 23 19.76 4.94 -15.66
C TYR A 23 18.81 5.84 -14.87
N TYR A 24 18.94 7.16 -15.01
CA TYR A 24 18.13 8.16 -14.32
C TYR A 24 18.20 8.02 -12.79
N VAL A 25 19.32 7.52 -12.24
CA VAL A 25 19.54 7.39 -10.80
C VAL A 25 20.56 8.41 -10.33
N TYR A 26 20.20 9.17 -9.30
CA TYR A 26 20.99 10.27 -8.76
C TYR A 26 21.23 10.09 -7.26
N ALA A 27 22.38 10.55 -6.77
CA ALA A 27 22.64 10.64 -5.34
C ALA A 27 21.82 11.80 -4.73
N HIS A 28 20.97 11.49 -3.75
CA HIS A 28 20.22 12.47 -2.98
C HIS A 28 20.35 12.19 -1.48
N LYS A 29 21.06 13.07 -0.77
CA LYS A 29 21.50 12.84 0.61
C LYS A 29 22.29 11.52 0.70
N ASN A 30 21.88 10.60 1.56
CA ASN A 30 22.52 9.29 1.75
C ASN A 30 21.81 8.17 0.95
N HIS A 31 21.13 8.50 -0.15
CA HIS A 31 20.36 7.54 -0.95
C HIS A 31 20.66 7.68 -2.44
N PHE A 32 20.55 6.57 -3.16
CA PHE A 32 20.38 6.58 -4.60
C PHE A 32 18.89 6.63 -4.91
N VAL A 33 18.47 7.59 -5.73
CA VAL A 33 17.05 7.88 -6.00
C VAL A 33 16.86 8.01 -7.50
N HIS A 34 15.87 7.30 -8.04
CA HIS A 34 15.47 7.43 -9.44
C HIS A 34 14.80 8.79 -9.69
N GLU A 35 15.01 9.38 -10.87
CA GLU A 35 14.54 10.70 -11.28
C GLU A 35 13.05 10.88 -11.01
N THR A 36 12.23 9.90 -11.38
CA THR A 36 10.78 9.90 -11.19
C THR A 36 10.36 10.19 -9.75
N ILE A 37 11.07 9.65 -8.74
CA ILE A 37 10.75 9.92 -7.32
C ILE A 37 11.02 11.38 -6.95
N MET A 38 12.04 11.99 -7.58
CA MET A 38 12.41 13.37 -7.37
C MET A 38 11.46 14.32 -8.10
N GLU A 39 11.11 14.02 -9.35
CA GLU A 39 10.18 14.80 -10.17
C GLU A 39 8.79 14.93 -9.53
N PHE A 40 8.26 13.84 -8.97
CA PHE A 40 6.96 13.85 -8.29
C PHE A 40 7.04 14.30 -6.81
N ASN A 41 8.21 14.72 -6.33
CA ASN A 41 8.45 15.15 -4.94
C ASN A 41 8.05 14.09 -3.89
N ASP A 42 8.14 12.81 -4.25
CA ASP A 42 7.65 11.70 -3.46
C ASP A 42 8.68 11.17 -2.46
N PHE A 43 9.94 11.60 -2.55
CA PHE A 43 11.04 11.10 -1.73
C PHE A 43 10.71 11.06 -0.22
N LYS A 44 10.19 12.17 0.34
CA LYS A 44 9.82 12.22 1.77
C LYS A 44 8.61 11.33 2.10
N SER A 45 7.65 11.26 1.18
CA SER A 45 6.45 10.43 1.36
C SER A 45 6.84 8.95 1.39
N MET A 46 7.62 8.51 0.41
CA MET A 46 8.14 7.15 0.32
C MET A 46 8.96 6.76 1.54
N LEU A 47 9.89 7.60 2.01
CA LEU A 47 10.66 7.29 3.23
C LEU A 47 9.75 7.08 4.45
N ARG A 48 8.70 7.89 4.61
CA ARG A 48 7.72 7.69 5.70
C ARG A 48 6.95 6.38 5.56
N LYS A 49 6.52 6.03 4.34
CA LYS A 49 5.76 4.78 4.10
C LYS A 49 6.63 3.52 4.27
N LYS A 50 7.90 3.60 3.85
CA LYS A 50 8.91 2.52 4.02
C LYS A 50 9.24 2.30 5.50
N ALA A 51 9.37 3.38 6.27
CA ALA A 51 9.71 3.34 7.70
C ALA A 51 10.89 2.38 7.97
N ASP A 52 10.84 1.63 9.07
CA ASP A 52 11.87 0.66 9.45
C ASP A 52 11.57 -0.77 8.96
N LYS A 53 10.70 -0.92 7.95
CA LYS A 53 10.37 -2.24 7.40
C LYS A 53 11.62 -2.87 6.78
N PRO A 54 11.88 -4.17 6.98
CA PRO A 54 13.02 -4.83 6.34
C PRO A 54 12.83 -4.90 4.82
N TYR A 55 13.93 -5.04 4.09
CA TYR A 55 13.88 -5.31 2.66
C TYR A 55 13.56 -6.77 2.38
N TYR A 56 12.67 -6.99 1.42
CA TYR A 56 12.52 -8.28 0.79
C TYR A 56 13.80 -8.60 0.01
N VAL A 57 14.36 -9.78 0.24
CA VAL A 57 15.55 -10.27 -0.46
C VAL A 57 15.15 -11.54 -1.21
N PRO A 58 14.93 -11.47 -2.54
CA PRO A 58 14.63 -12.66 -3.34
C PRO A 58 15.79 -13.65 -3.32
N ASN A 59 15.52 -14.91 -3.62
CA ASN A 59 16.59 -15.86 -3.95
C ASN A 59 17.22 -15.51 -5.30
N GLN A 60 18.34 -16.15 -5.66
CA GLN A 60 19.07 -15.85 -6.89
C GLN A 60 18.21 -16.08 -8.15
N GLU A 61 17.44 -17.16 -8.21
CA GLU A 61 16.61 -17.50 -9.37
C GLU A 61 15.51 -16.45 -9.61
N GLU A 62 14.87 -15.97 -8.54
CA GLU A 62 13.89 -14.90 -8.61
C GLU A 62 14.55 -13.56 -8.97
N LEU A 63 15.71 -13.25 -8.37
CA LEU A 63 16.45 -12.02 -8.65
C LEU A 63 16.83 -11.91 -10.13
N LEU A 64 17.28 -13.02 -10.73
CA LEU A 64 17.68 -13.04 -12.14
C LEU A 64 16.53 -12.74 -13.10
N LYS A 65 15.27 -12.95 -12.73
CA LYS A 65 14.13 -12.58 -13.58
C LYS A 65 14.06 -11.07 -13.82
N TYR A 66 14.49 -10.28 -12.84
CA TYR A 66 14.51 -8.81 -12.93
C TYR A 66 15.62 -8.26 -13.84
N SER A 67 16.49 -9.11 -14.40
CA SER A 67 17.43 -8.65 -15.44
C SER A 67 16.73 -8.29 -16.75
N ASP A 68 15.52 -8.83 -16.97
CA ASP A 68 14.67 -8.42 -18.10
C ASP A 68 13.89 -7.15 -17.72
N PRO A 69 14.10 -6.02 -18.41
CA PRO A 69 13.40 -4.76 -18.11
C PRO A 69 11.88 -4.84 -18.32
N ASN A 70 11.39 -5.83 -19.07
CA ASN A 70 9.95 -6.04 -19.28
C ASN A 70 9.35 -7.03 -18.29
N TYR A 71 10.16 -7.67 -17.45
CA TYR A 71 9.66 -8.61 -16.47
C TYR A 71 8.98 -7.89 -15.31
N TYR A 72 7.81 -8.39 -14.94
CA TYR A 72 7.18 -8.07 -13.67
C TYR A 72 6.46 -9.30 -13.13
N GLU A 73 6.53 -9.50 -11.82
CA GLU A 73 5.98 -10.68 -11.17
C GLU A 73 4.44 -10.67 -11.15
N LYS A 74 3.81 -11.60 -11.88
CA LYS A 74 2.37 -11.89 -11.84
C LYS A 74 2.10 -12.98 -10.79
N PRO A 75 1.50 -12.66 -9.62
CA PRO A 75 1.23 -13.67 -8.59
C PRO A 75 0.07 -14.60 -9.00
N LYS A 76 -0.15 -15.69 -8.26
CA LYS A 76 -1.28 -16.62 -8.53
C LYS A 76 -2.63 -15.90 -8.62
N GLN A 77 -2.86 -14.90 -7.76
CA GLN A 77 -4.08 -14.12 -7.68
C GLN A 77 -4.35 -13.32 -8.97
N TYR A 78 -3.29 -12.89 -9.68
CA TYR A 78 -3.43 -12.28 -11.00
C TYR A 78 -4.00 -13.30 -11.99
N HIS A 79 -3.45 -14.51 -12.01
CA HIS A 79 -3.89 -15.56 -12.93
C HIS A 79 -5.31 -16.05 -12.62
N ASP A 80 -5.70 -16.08 -11.35
CA ASP A 80 -7.08 -16.39 -10.93
C ASP A 80 -8.06 -15.33 -11.46
N LEU A 81 -7.76 -14.04 -11.27
CA LEU A 81 -8.57 -12.93 -11.78
C LEU A 81 -8.62 -12.92 -13.32
N TYR A 82 -7.50 -13.17 -13.99
CA TYR A 82 -7.44 -13.28 -15.45
C TYR A 82 -8.31 -14.42 -15.98
N LYS A 83 -8.19 -15.61 -15.39
CA LYS A 83 -9.00 -16.77 -15.77
C LYS A 83 -10.49 -16.51 -15.58
N TYR A 84 -10.85 -15.82 -14.49
CA TYR A 84 -12.23 -15.41 -14.22
C TYR A 84 -12.72 -14.41 -15.28
N SER A 85 -11.98 -13.31 -15.49
CA SER A 85 -12.33 -12.23 -16.43
C SER A 85 -12.50 -12.76 -17.85
N ARG A 86 -11.58 -13.60 -18.32
CA ARG A 86 -11.67 -14.25 -19.63
C ARG A 86 -12.93 -15.10 -19.78
N LYS A 87 -13.30 -15.85 -18.74
CA LYS A 87 -14.46 -16.75 -18.78
C LYS A 87 -15.79 -16.00 -18.67
N HIS A 88 -15.85 -14.97 -17.85
CA HIS A 88 -17.11 -14.35 -17.42
C HIS A 88 -17.41 -13.00 -18.05
N PHE A 89 -16.39 -12.25 -18.50
CA PHE A 89 -16.55 -10.91 -19.07
C PHE A 89 -16.12 -10.82 -20.53
N PHE A 90 -15.05 -11.50 -20.93
CA PHE A 90 -14.43 -11.35 -22.25
C PHE A 90 -14.23 -12.70 -22.95
N ALA A 91 -15.31 -13.48 -23.06
CA ALA A 91 -15.24 -14.78 -23.72
C ALA A 91 -14.84 -14.61 -25.19
N GLY A 92 -13.66 -15.13 -25.55
CA GLY A 92 -13.09 -15.02 -26.91
C GLY A 92 -12.25 -13.77 -27.15
N ASP A 93 -12.06 -12.91 -26.15
CA ASP A 93 -11.20 -11.72 -26.21
C ASP A 93 -10.18 -11.76 -25.05
N ASP A 94 -9.19 -12.63 -25.23
CA ASP A 94 -8.13 -12.89 -24.25
C ASP A 94 -7.25 -11.65 -24.01
N GLU A 95 -7.09 -10.80 -25.02
CA GLU A 95 -6.31 -9.56 -24.95
C GLU A 95 -7.01 -8.52 -24.06
N LYS A 96 -8.33 -8.30 -24.23
CA LYS A 96 -9.09 -7.39 -23.36
C LYS A 96 -9.12 -7.87 -21.91
N ALA A 97 -9.20 -9.19 -21.69
CA ALA A 97 -9.11 -9.77 -20.36
C ALA A 97 -7.74 -9.54 -19.70
N GLU A 98 -6.66 -9.73 -20.46
CA GLU A 98 -5.29 -9.49 -19.97
C GLU A 98 -5.11 -8.01 -19.64
N LEU A 99 -5.48 -7.11 -20.56
CA LEU A 99 -5.33 -5.68 -20.38
C LEU A 99 -6.11 -5.17 -19.15
N LEU A 100 -7.33 -5.64 -18.89
CA LEU A 100 -8.05 -5.28 -17.67
C LEU A 100 -7.27 -5.72 -16.42
N CYS A 101 -6.81 -6.98 -16.39
CA CYS A 101 -6.14 -7.54 -15.22
C CYS A 101 -4.79 -6.87 -14.95
N GLU A 102 -4.02 -6.56 -16.00
CA GLU A 102 -2.77 -5.80 -15.90
C GLU A 102 -3.02 -4.40 -15.35
N ASN A 103 -4.04 -3.69 -15.86
CA ASN A 103 -4.40 -2.37 -15.33
C ASN A 103 -4.82 -2.41 -13.85
N ILE A 104 -5.61 -3.41 -13.45
CA ILE A 104 -5.97 -3.61 -12.04
C ILE A 104 -4.71 -3.88 -11.20
N MET A 105 -3.81 -4.74 -11.67
CA MET A 105 -2.57 -5.06 -10.98
C MET A 105 -1.67 -3.82 -10.82
N TRP A 106 -1.57 -2.96 -11.83
CA TRP A 106 -0.87 -1.69 -11.73
C TRP A 106 -1.51 -0.77 -10.70
N LYS A 107 -2.84 -0.68 -10.63
CA LYS A 107 -3.53 0.04 -9.55
C LYS A 107 -3.30 -0.56 -8.16
N CYS A 108 -3.14 -1.87 -8.05
CA CYS A 108 -2.77 -2.50 -6.79
C CYS A 108 -1.36 -2.11 -6.33
N ARG A 109 -0.46 -1.83 -7.27
CA ARG A 109 0.93 -1.42 -6.99
C ARG A 109 1.10 0.07 -6.76
N ASP A 110 0.25 0.90 -7.38
CA ASP A 110 0.36 2.35 -7.41
C ASP A 110 -0.96 3.01 -6.97
N ASP A 111 -1.00 3.43 -5.69
CA ASP A 111 -2.14 4.08 -5.02
C ASP A 111 -3.48 3.33 -5.16
N PHE A 112 -3.51 2.13 -4.57
CA PHE A 112 -4.69 1.25 -4.60
C PHE A 112 -5.93 1.94 -4.02
N ASN A 113 -6.97 2.01 -4.86
CA ASN A 113 -8.24 2.59 -4.52
C ASN A 113 -9.35 1.82 -5.22
N ILE A 114 -10.33 1.34 -4.45
CA ILE A 114 -11.47 0.56 -4.96
C ILE A 114 -12.26 1.34 -6.02
N GLN A 115 -12.44 2.65 -5.87
CA GLN A 115 -13.13 3.47 -6.87
C GLN A 115 -12.40 3.45 -8.21
N LYS A 116 -11.07 3.57 -8.21
CA LYS A 116 -10.25 3.50 -9.44
C LYS A 116 -10.36 2.11 -10.10
N VAL A 117 -10.54 1.05 -9.32
CA VAL A 117 -10.79 -0.30 -9.87
C VAL A 117 -12.17 -0.36 -10.53
N PHE A 118 -13.20 0.21 -9.90
CA PHE A 118 -14.53 0.31 -10.52
C PHE A 118 -14.51 1.13 -11.81
N ASP A 119 -13.75 2.21 -11.85
CA ASP A 119 -13.58 3.02 -13.06
C ASP A 119 -12.97 2.18 -14.19
N LEU A 120 -12.02 1.28 -13.88
CA LEU A 120 -11.50 0.31 -14.86
C LEU A 120 -12.58 -0.65 -15.33
N PHE A 121 -13.38 -1.23 -14.43
CA PHE A 121 -14.49 -2.10 -14.86
C PHE A 121 -15.46 -1.39 -15.80
N ASN A 122 -15.76 -0.11 -15.54
CA ASN A 122 -16.60 0.71 -16.41
C ASN A 122 -15.94 0.99 -17.77
N ILE A 123 -14.66 1.38 -17.79
CA ILE A 123 -13.89 1.64 -19.02
C ILE A 123 -13.84 0.41 -19.92
N PHE A 124 -13.70 -0.77 -19.32
CA PHE A 124 -13.66 -2.04 -20.04
C PHE A 124 -15.04 -2.62 -20.34
N GLU A 125 -16.11 -1.90 -19.98
CA GLU A 125 -17.51 -2.29 -20.21
C GLU A 125 -17.88 -3.64 -19.58
N VAL A 126 -17.35 -3.89 -18.37
CA VAL A 126 -17.65 -5.10 -17.61
C VAL A 126 -19.10 -5.05 -17.12
N ASN A 127 -19.88 -6.06 -17.52
CA ASN A 127 -21.26 -6.21 -17.08
C ASN A 127 -21.37 -7.28 -16.00
N PHE A 128 -21.64 -6.85 -14.76
CA PHE A 128 -21.91 -7.75 -13.64
C PHE A 128 -23.36 -8.23 -13.66
N LYS A 129 -23.58 -9.50 -13.38
CA LYS A 129 -24.91 -10.13 -13.35
C LYS A 129 -25.71 -9.72 -12.13
N ASP A 130 -25.06 -9.68 -10.98
CA ASP A 130 -25.65 -9.39 -9.68
C ASP A 130 -24.57 -8.92 -8.69
N GLU A 131 -25.02 -8.50 -7.50
CA GLU A 131 -24.16 -8.06 -6.41
C GLU A 131 -23.21 -9.17 -5.92
N LYS A 132 -23.61 -10.44 -6.01
CA LYS A 132 -22.75 -11.57 -5.60
C LYS A 132 -21.52 -11.66 -6.50
N GLN A 133 -21.71 -11.47 -7.81
CA GLN A 133 -20.61 -11.45 -8.76
C GLN A 133 -19.66 -10.27 -8.50
N VAL A 134 -20.21 -9.09 -8.17
CA VAL A 134 -19.40 -7.93 -7.78
C VAL A 134 -18.53 -8.28 -6.56
N ASN A 135 -19.14 -8.84 -5.52
CA ASN A 135 -18.40 -9.22 -4.30
C ASN A 135 -17.32 -10.27 -4.55
N GLU A 136 -17.61 -11.29 -5.39
CA GLU A 136 -16.63 -12.31 -5.78
C GLU A 136 -15.41 -11.69 -6.49
N VAL A 137 -15.65 -10.82 -7.48
CA VAL A 137 -14.56 -10.15 -8.21
C VAL A 137 -13.79 -9.19 -7.31
N MET A 138 -14.47 -8.42 -6.47
CA MET A 138 -13.82 -7.52 -5.52
C MET A 138 -12.98 -8.27 -4.49
N GLN A 139 -13.40 -9.47 -4.08
CA GLN A 139 -12.57 -10.35 -3.26
C GLN A 139 -11.31 -10.78 -4.02
N MET A 140 -11.41 -11.18 -5.30
CA MET A 140 -10.24 -11.50 -6.12
C MET A 140 -9.28 -10.31 -6.28
N VAL A 141 -9.81 -9.10 -6.48
CA VAL A 141 -8.99 -7.87 -6.54
C VAL A 141 -8.30 -7.61 -5.20
N THR A 142 -8.99 -7.80 -4.08
CA THR A 142 -8.42 -7.62 -2.74
C THR A 142 -7.31 -8.64 -2.48
N GLU A 143 -7.54 -9.90 -2.83
CA GLU A 143 -6.52 -10.95 -2.75
C GLU A 143 -5.31 -10.61 -3.63
N LEU A 144 -5.52 -10.10 -4.84
CA LEU A 144 -4.42 -9.61 -5.68
C LEU A 144 -3.66 -8.46 -5.01
N ALA A 145 -4.36 -7.45 -4.50
CA ALA A 145 -3.76 -6.31 -3.81
C ALA A 145 -2.90 -6.73 -2.61
N ASN A 146 -3.34 -7.73 -1.86
CA ASN A 146 -2.61 -8.25 -0.70
C ASN A 146 -1.38 -9.11 -1.06
N ASN A 147 -1.25 -9.53 -2.32
CA ASN A 147 -0.20 -10.44 -2.80
C ASN A 147 0.68 -9.84 -3.91
N VAL A 148 0.59 -8.54 -4.18
CA VAL A 148 1.56 -7.83 -5.02
C VAL A 148 2.65 -7.17 -4.17
N ARG A 149 3.88 -7.12 -4.69
CA ARG A 149 5.01 -6.44 -4.04
C ARG A 149 4.86 -4.93 -4.16
N LEU A 150 5.10 -4.22 -3.06
CA LEU A 150 4.98 -2.76 -2.98
C LEU A 150 6.32 -2.10 -2.64
N TRP A 151 6.57 -0.93 -3.22
CA TRP A 151 7.76 -0.13 -2.92
C TRP A 151 7.74 0.39 -1.48
N GLU A 152 6.56 0.76 -0.99
CA GLU A 152 6.28 1.15 0.40
C GLU A 152 6.60 0.06 1.42
N ASN A 153 6.61 -1.20 0.98
CA ASN A 153 6.88 -2.36 1.81
C ASN A 153 8.28 -2.92 1.54
N ASN A 154 9.16 -2.13 0.92
CA ASN A 154 10.54 -2.54 0.61
C ASN A 154 10.61 -3.86 -0.17
N GLY A 155 9.66 -4.07 -1.09
CA GLY A 155 9.57 -5.27 -1.93
C GLY A 155 8.73 -6.40 -1.34
N HIS A 156 8.27 -6.29 -0.09
CA HIS A 156 7.31 -7.25 0.46
C HIS A 156 5.89 -7.03 -0.07
N THR A 157 5.09 -8.10 -0.08
CA THR A 157 3.63 -7.97 -0.24
C THR A 157 2.98 -7.53 1.08
N PRO A 158 1.77 -6.92 1.05
CA PRO A 158 1.02 -6.66 2.28
C PRO A 158 0.82 -7.89 3.17
N ASN A 159 0.51 -9.05 2.59
CA ASN A 159 0.38 -10.30 3.34
C ASN A 159 1.69 -10.75 3.99
N GLU A 160 2.84 -10.60 3.31
CA GLU A 160 4.13 -10.93 3.91
C GLU A 160 4.45 -10.01 5.10
N ILE A 161 4.13 -8.72 4.98
CA ILE A 161 4.31 -7.77 6.09
C ILE A 161 3.43 -8.18 7.28
N PHE A 162 2.15 -8.45 7.02
CA PHE A 162 1.19 -8.84 8.04
C PHE A 162 1.63 -10.12 8.75
N GLU A 163 1.87 -11.21 8.01
CA GLU A 163 2.18 -12.52 8.58
C GLU A 163 3.50 -12.53 9.37
N LYS A 164 4.54 -11.84 8.87
CA LYS A 164 5.88 -11.88 9.50
C LYS A 164 6.05 -10.87 10.62
N PHE A 165 5.45 -9.69 10.53
CA PHE A 165 5.78 -8.57 11.43
C PHE A 165 4.59 -8.07 12.25
N GLU A 166 3.36 -8.13 11.73
CA GLU A 166 2.20 -7.58 12.44
C GLU A 166 1.47 -8.65 13.27
N LYS A 167 1.18 -9.79 12.66
CA LYS A 167 0.44 -10.91 13.27
C LYS A 167 1.04 -11.41 14.58
N PRO A 168 2.36 -11.56 14.75
CA PRO A 168 2.94 -11.96 16.03
C PRO A 168 2.71 -10.94 17.16
N ASN A 169 2.46 -9.67 16.81
CA ASN A 169 2.22 -8.58 17.75
C ASN A 169 0.73 -8.33 18.01
N LEU A 170 -0.17 -9.04 17.31
CA LEU A 170 -1.61 -8.95 17.54
C LEU A 170 -1.95 -9.60 18.88
N ARG A 171 -2.84 -8.93 19.62
CA ARG A 171 -3.46 -9.54 20.80
C ARG A 171 -4.60 -10.45 20.33
N PRO A 172 -4.78 -11.62 20.96
CA PRO A 172 -5.96 -12.43 20.70
C PRO A 172 -7.21 -11.59 20.98
N LEU A 173 -8.27 -11.82 20.19
CA LEU A 173 -9.57 -11.28 20.53
C LEU A 173 -9.98 -11.81 21.91
N PRO A 174 -10.61 -10.99 22.77
CA PRO A 174 -11.19 -11.50 24.00
C PRO A 174 -12.21 -12.60 23.68
N ASP A 175 -12.27 -13.63 24.52
CA ASP A 175 -13.18 -14.78 24.34
C ASP A 175 -14.65 -14.34 24.33
N GLU A 176 -14.95 -13.26 25.06
CA GLU A 176 -16.24 -12.60 25.02
C GLU A 176 -16.20 -11.42 24.05
N PRO A 177 -17.22 -11.27 23.17
CA PRO A 177 -17.39 -10.05 22.40
C PRO A 177 -17.31 -8.86 23.35
N PHE A 178 -16.58 -7.81 22.97
CA PHE A 178 -16.59 -6.57 23.73
C PHE A 178 -18.05 -6.17 23.94
N GLU A 179 -18.50 -6.16 25.20
CA GLU A 179 -19.80 -5.59 25.54
C GLU A 179 -19.70 -4.10 25.25
N PHE A 180 -20.19 -3.74 24.07
CA PHE A 180 -20.34 -2.36 23.66
C PHE A 180 -21.52 -1.82 24.44
N ASP A 181 -21.29 -1.44 25.71
CA ASP A 181 -22.30 -0.76 26.48
C ASP A 181 -22.45 0.66 25.90
N ALA A 182 -23.38 0.79 24.96
CA ALA A 182 -23.73 2.06 24.35
C ALA A 182 -24.17 3.10 25.41
N ALA A 183 -24.53 2.65 26.64
CA ALA A 183 -24.83 3.55 27.75
C ALA A 183 -23.58 4.17 28.40
N GLU A 184 -22.41 3.51 28.33
CA GLU A 184 -21.13 4.07 28.81
C GLU A 184 -20.39 4.90 27.76
N MET A 185 -20.86 4.91 26.51
CA MET A 185 -20.47 5.94 25.56
C MET A 185 -21.07 7.28 26.01
N LYS A 186 -20.49 7.85 27.07
CA LYS A 186 -20.62 9.27 27.38
C LYS A 186 -20.11 9.99 26.15
N ILE A 187 -21.02 10.33 25.24
CA ILE A 187 -20.88 11.48 24.37
C ILE A 187 -20.45 12.58 25.33
N GLY A 188 -19.14 12.88 25.33
CA GLY A 188 -18.52 13.66 26.40
C GLY A 188 -19.41 14.85 26.67
N ASN A 189 -19.91 14.97 27.92
CA ASN A 189 -20.83 16.01 28.31
C ASN A 189 -20.38 17.31 27.64
N LYS A 190 -21.24 17.92 26.82
CA LYS A 190 -20.93 19.18 26.15
C LYS A 190 -20.31 20.10 27.19
N VAL A 191 -19.00 20.38 27.06
CA VAL A 191 -18.26 21.13 28.06
C VAL A 191 -18.97 22.48 28.21
N GLY A 192 -19.46 22.76 29.42
CA GLY A 192 -20.16 23.99 29.69
C GLY A 192 -19.23 25.17 29.43
N ARG A 193 -19.78 26.26 28.86
CA ARG A 193 -19.02 27.47 28.49
C ARG A 193 -18.15 28.01 29.66
N ASN A 194 -18.58 27.79 30.91
CA ASN A 194 -17.87 28.23 32.11
C ASN A 194 -17.02 27.14 32.81
N ASP A 195 -17.06 25.89 32.36
CA ASP A 195 -16.35 24.77 32.97
C ASP A 195 -14.85 24.83 32.69
N PRO A 196 -13.98 24.21 33.52
CA PRO A 196 -12.56 24.05 33.21
C PRO A 196 -12.35 23.41 31.84
N CYS A 197 -11.44 23.97 31.05
CA CYS A 197 -11.22 23.54 29.68
C CYS A 197 -10.53 22.16 29.65
N PRO A 198 -11.04 21.20 28.84
CA PRO A 198 -10.52 19.82 28.81
C PRO A 198 -9.09 19.70 28.24
N CYS A 199 -8.55 20.75 27.62
CA CYS A 199 -7.16 20.78 27.15
C CYS A 199 -6.10 20.90 28.27
N GLY A 200 -6.52 20.91 29.55
CA GLY A 200 -5.60 20.98 30.69
C GLY A 200 -5.06 22.38 30.99
N SER A 201 -5.58 23.44 30.36
CA SER A 201 -5.07 24.80 30.54
C SER A 201 -5.45 25.47 31.88
N GLY A 202 -6.35 24.86 32.66
CA GLY A 202 -6.90 25.45 33.89
C GLY A 202 -7.84 26.64 33.68
N LYS A 203 -8.05 27.11 32.44
CA LYS A 203 -8.94 28.23 32.10
C LYS A 203 -10.37 27.73 31.85
N LYS A 204 -11.38 28.59 32.03
CA LYS A 204 -12.77 28.30 31.60
C LYS A 204 -12.83 28.05 30.09
N TYR A 205 -13.64 27.10 29.62
CA TYR A 205 -13.71 26.68 28.21
C TYR A 205 -13.94 27.86 27.25
N LYS A 206 -14.81 28.81 27.60
CA LYS A 206 -15.05 30.06 26.83
C LYS A 206 -13.83 30.95 26.62
N LYS A 207 -12.83 30.86 27.50
CA LYS A 207 -11.59 31.63 27.44
C LYS A 207 -10.42 30.81 26.88
N CYS A 208 -10.69 29.60 26.40
CA CYS A 208 -9.67 28.69 25.89
C CYS A 208 -10.07 28.10 24.53
N CYS A 209 -10.59 26.88 24.48
CA CYS A 209 -10.79 26.17 23.22
C CYS A 209 -12.07 26.58 22.47
N LEU A 210 -13.08 27.16 23.13
CA LEU A 210 -14.35 27.51 22.47
C LEU A 210 -14.18 28.43 21.25
N GLY A 211 -13.33 29.47 21.34
CA GLY A 211 -13.05 30.38 20.21
C GLY A 211 -12.05 29.84 19.18
N LYS A 212 -11.56 28.60 19.37
CA LYS A 212 -10.74 27.86 18.40
C LYS A 212 -11.59 26.84 17.63
N ASP A 213 -12.65 26.33 18.25
CA ASP A 213 -13.57 25.37 17.62
C ASP A 213 -14.49 26.05 16.57
N GLU A 214 -14.82 27.33 16.73
CA GLU A 214 -15.64 28.11 15.77
C GLU A 214 -14.87 28.60 14.52
N ARG A 215 -13.58 28.24 14.37
CA ARG A 215 -12.73 28.59 13.21
C ARG A 215 -12.40 27.35 12.36
N LYS A 216 -13.35 26.44 12.22
CA LYS A 216 -13.34 25.36 11.23
C LYS A 216 -14.43 25.58 10.20
#